data_AF-A0A8D3EBT5-F1
#
_entry.id   AF-A0A8D3EBT5-F1
#
_cell.length_a   1.000
_cell.length_b   1.000
_cell.length_c   1.000
_cell.angle_alpha   90.00
_cell.angle_beta   90.00
_cell.angle_gamma   90.00
#
_symmetry.space_group_name_H-M   'P 1'
#
loop_
_entity.id
_entity.type
_entity.pdbx_description
1 polymer ?
#
loop_
_entity_poly.entity_id
_entity_poly.type
_entity_poly.pdbx_seq_one_letter_code
_entity_poly.pdbx_strand_id
1 'polypeptide(L)'
;GGILTRSLLGVFEEDTAAMSNYCTQLYQAMQRIYDAQNELSAATHLTSRLLKEYDKQRFPLGGDDEVMSSTLQQFAKVIDELSSCHAVLSTQLADAMMFPITQFKERDLKEILTLKEVFQISSNGESVDPWRLTRRSGPPHGTIFNSFRVDYTYMNTLHTVALRLNQLRHRIFLNQDIFSVYLLSQISFFKLGSENLTQQWEDFLGTIGTSVQNVRREMEDEVGQMQQTIQQMETSCDSLYAPCDPDPTHSPVCRNLTRKQGYLFIRNKTGLVSSSWERQYFFTQGGNLMQQGRGEVAGGLVTDLDNCSVMAVDSDDRRFCLQVTSFDGKKVVTLQAESRRDCEEVILTVTSSHWQELAARVNQSAIEAPIRSLNPSLSLSLSLSLSLSLSLSLSLRSSKGRVGRASSISSVGSEPSPALSVLSLDALVAPETPIQFDIISPVSEENSAQSKTAAQSGRRSNPFGESGDGTSEDKSILHQLFIVRFLGSMEVRTAESADVIPETMRQILAARAIHNIFRMTESHLLVTCDCLKLIDPQTQVTRLRFPLSSVVQCSSHQDNKRLFGFVLQSASGRGDDRAVCYIFESNNDGEKICDSVGLAKQIAFHSEMVRLF
;
A
#
# COMPACT_ATOMS: atom_id res chain seq x y z
N GLY A 1 -16.88 56.12 -45.72
CA GLY A 1 -16.36 54.90 -46.37
C GLY A 1 -17.49 54.17 -47.04
N GLY A 2 -17.24 53.39 -48.09
CA GLY A 2 -18.30 52.63 -48.78
C GLY A 2 -18.86 51.51 -47.90
N ILE A 3 -20.20 51.37 -47.89
CA ILE A 3 -20.88 50.19 -47.36
C ILE A 3 -20.43 48.99 -48.19
N LEU A 4 -20.01 47.90 -47.55
CA LEU A 4 -19.66 46.68 -48.28
C LEU A 4 -20.92 46.08 -48.90
N THR A 5 -20.86 45.77 -50.20
CA THR A 5 -21.92 45.01 -50.87
C THR A 5 -22.00 43.60 -50.23
N ARG A 6 -23.21 43.04 -50.09
CA ARG A 6 -23.41 41.72 -49.46
C ARG A 6 -22.51 40.63 -50.07
N SER A 7 -22.21 40.70 -51.36
CA SER A 7 -21.29 39.78 -52.04
C SER A 7 -19.86 39.85 -51.50
N LEU A 8 -19.34 41.05 -51.21
CA LEU A 8 -17.98 41.17 -50.67
C LEU A 8 -17.97 40.86 -49.16
N LEU A 9 -19.02 41.24 -48.42
CA LEU A 9 -19.18 40.86 -47.01
C LEU A 9 -19.18 39.32 -46.83
N GLY A 10 -19.85 38.59 -47.73
CA GLY A 10 -19.85 37.13 -47.73
C GLY A 10 -18.45 36.51 -47.80
N VAL A 11 -17.54 37.08 -48.59
CA VAL A 11 -16.13 36.61 -48.68
C VAL A 11 -15.39 36.79 -47.34
N PHE A 12 -15.61 37.90 -46.63
CA PHE A 12 -15.03 38.10 -45.30
C PHE A 12 -15.63 37.14 -44.24
N GLU A 13 -16.91 36.77 -44.37
CA GLU A 13 -17.54 35.77 -43.50
C GLU A 13 -17.06 34.35 -43.79
N GLU A 14 -16.83 34.00 -45.06
CA GLU A 14 -16.28 32.70 -45.49
C GLU A 14 -14.81 32.53 -45.06
N ASP A 15 -13.98 33.57 -45.27
CA ASP A 15 -12.60 33.65 -44.75
C ASP A 15 -12.58 33.51 -43.22
N THR A 16 -13.47 34.22 -42.50
CA THR A 16 -13.58 34.11 -41.04
C THR A 16 -14.02 32.71 -40.58
N ALA A 17 -14.90 32.03 -41.32
CA ALA A 17 -15.32 30.66 -41.01
C ALA A 17 -14.18 29.65 -41.24
N ALA A 18 -13.45 29.78 -42.35
CA ALA A 18 -12.23 29.01 -42.60
C ALA A 18 -11.17 29.25 -41.50
N MET A 19 -11.02 30.50 -41.06
CA MET A 19 -10.12 30.88 -39.97
C MET A 19 -10.50 30.25 -38.64
N SER A 20 -11.78 30.29 -38.29
CA SER A 20 -12.29 29.66 -37.06
C SER A 20 -12.03 28.15 -37.03
N ASN A 21 -12.17 27.48 -38.18
CA ASN A 21 -11.87 26.05 -38.31
C ASN A 21 -10.36 25.79 -38.15
N TYR A 22 -9.50 26.55 -38.82
CA TYR A 22 -8.05 26.42 -38.72
C TYR A 22 -7.54 26.69 -37.29
N CYS A 23 -7.96 27.79 -36.67
CA CYS A 23 -7.58 28.13 -35.30
C CYS A 23 -8.09 27.11 -34.28
N THR A 24 -9.23 26.44 -34.53
CA THR A 24 -9.72 25.35 -33.67
C THR A 24 -8.84 24.10 -33.78
N GLN A 25 -8.38 23.73 -34.98
CA GLN A 25 -7.44 22.62 -35.18
C GLN A 25 -6.07 22.94 -34.58
N LEU A 26 -5.58 24.17 -34.77
CA LEU A 26 -4.31 24.64 -34.21
C LEU A 26 -4.35 24.65 -32.66
N TYR A 27 -5.46 25.11 -32.08
CA TYR A 27 -5.72 25.05 -30.64
C TYR A 27 -5.66 23.60 -30.11
N GLN A 28 -6.30 22.64 -30.79
CA GLN A 28 -6.25 21.23 -30.40
C GLN A 28 -4.84 20.63 -30.50
N ALA A 29 -4.05 21.04 -31.51
CA ALA A 29 -2.66 20.61 -31.63
C ALA A 29 -1.78 21.19 -30.51
N MET A 30 -1.91 22.49 -30.21
CA MET A 30 -1.15 23.18 -29.15
C MET A 30 -1.53 22.67 -27.75
N GLN A 31 -2.82 22.45 -27.48
CA GLN A 31 -3.31 21.85 -26.24
C GLN A 31 -2.63 20.49 -26.02
N ARG A 32 -2.62 19.59 -27.02
CA ARG A 32 -1.97 18.28 -26.91
C ARG A 32 -0.45 18.37 -26.67
N ILE A 33 0.24 19.40 -27.16
CA ILE A 33 1.66 19.63 -26.89
C ILE A 33 1.85 20.07 -25.43
N TYR A 34 1.01 20.99 -24.94
CA TYR A 34 1.03 21.44 -23.56
C TYR A 34 0.71 20.30 -22.58
N ASP A 35 -0.37 19.55 -22.82
CA ASP A 35 -0.79 18.43 -21.98
C ASP A 35 0.32 17.38 -21.87
N ALA A 36 0.94 16.99 -22.99
CA ALA A 36 2.03 16.02 -23.02
C ALA A 36 3.31 16.52 -22.33
N GLN A 37 3.63 17.81 -22.44
CA GLN A 37 4.76 18.43 -21.72
C GLN A 37 4.50 18.45 -20.20
N ASN A 38 3.26 18.69 -19.79
CA ASN A 38 2.87 18.72 -18.38
C ASN A 38 2.89 17.31 -17.76
N GLU A 39 2.35 16.31 -18.47
CA GLU A 39 2.43 14.90 -18.09
C GLU A 39 3.88 14.41 -17.98
N LEU A 40 4.75 14.80 -18.92
CA LEU A 40 6.17 14.47 -18.88
C LEU A 40 6.87 15.07 -17.65
N SER A 41 6.49 16.27 -17.20
CA SER A 41 6.97 16.83 -15.93
C SER A 41 6.51 15.99 -14.73
N ALA A 42 5.22 15.64 -14.67
CA ALA A 42 4.65 14.86 -13.58
C ALA A 42 5.27 13.46 -13.46
N ALA A 43 5.43 12.75 -14.58
CA ALA A 43 6.07 11.42 -14.64
C ALA A 43 7.56 11.47 -14.25
N THR A 44 8.27 12.54 -14.63
CA THR A 44 9.68 12.74 -14.26
C THR A 44 9.81 13.00 -12.76
N HIS A 45 8.99 13.88 -12.18
CA HIS A 45 8.94 14.12 -10.73
C HIS A 45 8.60 12.84 -9.94
N LEU A 46 7.61 12.07 -10.39
CA LEU A 46 7.23 10.79 -9.78
C LEU A 46 8.39 9.77 -9.81
N THR A 47 9.16 9.74 -10.90
CA THR A 47 10.37 8.90 -11.00
C THR A 47 11.43 9.32 -9.98
N SER A 48 11.72 10.64 -9.84
CA SER A 48 12.63 11.14 -8.80
C SER A 48 12.14 10.76 -7.39
N ARG A 49 10.84 10.92 -7.13
CA ARG A 49 10.21 10.58 -5.85
C ARG A 49 10.37 9.10 -5.50
N LEU A 50 10.10 8.19 -6.43
CA LEU A 50 10.22 6.74 -6.20
C LEU A 50 11.67 6.33 -5.88
N LEU A 51 12.65 6.92 -6.57
CA LEU A 51 14.08 6.71 -6.26
C LEU A 51 14.44 7.20 -4.85
N LYS A 52 13.93 8.38 -4.42
CA LYS A 52 14.05 8.89 -3.04
C LYS A 52 13.25 8.10 -1.99
N GLU A 53 12.38 7.18 -2.41
CA GLU A 53 11.61 6.32 -1.52
C GLU A 53 12.23 4.91 -1.38
N TYR A 54 13.22 4.54 -2.21
CA TYR A 54 13.95 3.28 -2.11
C TYR A 54 14.57 3.06 -0.72
N ASP A 55 15.31 4.02 -0.19
CA ASP A 55 15.96 3.95 1.15
C ASP A 55 14.97 3.83 2.32
N LYS A 56 13.66 4.05 2.06
CA LYS A 56 12.59 3.91 3.07
C LYS A 56 11.98 2.52 3.06
N GLN A 57 12.22 1.72 1.99
CA GLN A 57 11.73 0.35 1.88
C GLN A 57 12.63 -0.59 2.68
N ARG A 58 12.02 -1.41 3.54
CA ARG A 58 12.74 -2.36 4.40
C ARG A 58 12.84 -3.71 3.71
N PHE A 59 13.87 -3.88 2.88
CA PHE A 59 14.21 -5.17 2.28
C PHE A 59 14.75 -6.13 3.36
N PRO A 60 14.14 -7.30 3.64
CA PRO A 60 14.59 -8.19 4.71
C PRO A 60 15.99 -8.81 4.50
N LEU A 61 16.49 -8.76 3.26
CA LEU A 61 17.82 -9.20 2.83
C LEU A 61 18.68 -8.04 2.29
N GLY A 62 18.18 -6.81 2.36
CA GLY A 62 18.98 -5.63 2.03
C GLY A 62 19.95 -5.37 3.16
N GLY A 63 21.25 -5.51 2.89
CA GLY A 63 22.29 -4.92 3.74
C GLY A 63 22.32 -3.39 3.58
N ASP A 64 23.14 -2.74 4.40
CA ASP A 64 23.45 -1.31 4.26
C ASP A 64 24.34 -1.06 3.03
N ASP A 65 23.79 -1.25 1.82
CA ASP A 65 24.46 -0.94 0.55
C ASP A 65 24.45 0.57 0.31
N GLU A 66 25.38 1.25 1.00
CA GLU A 66 25.66 2.68 0.84
C GLU A 66 25.96 3.06 -0.62
N VAL A 67 26.47 2.14 -1.44
CA VAL A 67 26.82 2.40 -2.86
C VAL A 67 25.58 2.43 -3.73
N MET A 68 24.66 1.47 -3.59
CA MET A 68 23.37 1.48 -4.27
C MET A 68 22.52 2.67 -3.82
N SER A 69 22.40 2.90 -2.51
CA SER A 69 21.64 4.02 -1.95
C SER A 69 22.15 5.38 -2.46
N SER A 70 23.45 5.66 -2.33
CA SER A 70 24.05 6.91 -2.80
C SER A 70 23.99 7.08 -4.33
N THR A 71 24.00 5.98 -5.09
CA THR A 71 23.80 6.00 -6.55
C THR A 71 22.36 6.39 -6.92
N LEU A 72 21.36 5.79 -6.27
CA LEU A 72 19.95 6.08 -6.53
C LEU A 72 19.57 7.51 -6.11
N GLN A 73 20.11 8.02 -5.01
CA GLN A 73 19.94 9.42 -4.60
C GLN A 73 20.56 10.41 -5.60
N GLN A 74 21.72 10.09 -6.18
CA GLN A 74 22.35 10.90 -7.23
C GLN A 74 21.49 10.93 -8.51
N PHE A 75 20.98 9.78 -8.97
CA PHE A 75 20.02 9.75 -10.07
C PHE A 75 18.75 10.56 -9.78
N ALA A 76 18.18 10.40 -8.58
CA ALA A 76 16.97 11.09 -8.19
C ALA A 76 17.13 12.62 -8.24
N LYS A 77 18.30 13.15 -7.86
CA LYS A 77 18.61 14.58 -7.94
C LYS A 77 18.53 15.12 -9.37
N VAL A 78 19.18 14.47 -10.34
CA VAL A 78 19.15 14.94 -11.75
C VAL A 78 17.77 14.80 -12.35
N ILE A 79 17.03 13.75 -12.00
CA ILE A 79 15.66 13.57 -12.46
C ILE A 79 14.74 14.66 -11.87
N ASP A 80 15.01 15.14 -10.65
CA ASP A 80 14.38 16.35 -10.08
C ASP A 80 14.71 17.62 -10.87
N GLU A 81 15.99 17.81 -11.20
CA GLU A 81 16.49 18.98 -11.95
C GLU A 81 15.92 19.01 -13.37
N LEU A 82 15.84 17.85 -14.05
CA LEU A 82 15.15 17.69 -15.33
C LEU A 82 13.63 17.93 -15.20
N SER A 83 12.99 17.42 -14.16
CA SER A 83 11.57 17.66 -13.90
C SER A 83 11.28 19.17 -13.74
N SER A 84 12.18 19.90 -13.09
CA SER A 84 12.12 21.36 -12.99
C SER A 84 12.22 22.04 -14.36
N CYS A 85 13.14 21.60 -15.23
CA CYS A 85 13.19 22.07 -16.63
C CYS A 85 11.86 21.83 -17.36
N HIS A 86 11.25 20.65 -17.18
CA HIS A 86 9.96 20.33 -17.80
C HIS A 86 8.81 21.20 -17.26
N ALA A 87 8.79 21.50 -15.96
CA ALA A 87 7.78 22.38 -15.34
C ALA A 87 7.92 23.84 -15.81
N VAL A 88 9.15 24.35 -15.92
CA VAL A 88 9.44 25.69 -16.46
C VAL A 88 8.98 25.80 -17.92
N LEU A 89 9.25 24.79 -18.76
CA LEU A 89 8.75 24.77 -20.13
C LEU A 89 7.20 24.66 -20.18
N SER A 90 6.58 23.83 -19.35
CA SER A 90 5.10 23.76 -19.24
C SER A 90 4.51 25.14 -18.93
N THR A 91 5.09 25.86 -17.96
CA THR A 91 4.65 27.20 -17.55
C THR A 91 4.77 28.21 -18.70
N GLN A 92 5.90 28.24 -19.41
CA GLN A 92 6.08 29.11 -20.59
C GLN A 92 5.07 28.78 -21.72
N LEU A 93 4.79 27.50 -21.95
CA LEU A 93 3.77 27.08 -22.93
C LEU A 93 2.36 27.50 -22.51
N ALA A 94 2.03 27.47 -21.22
CA ALA A 94 0.75 27.96 -20.72
C ALA A 94 0.57 29.47 -21.00
N ASP A 95 1.49 30.29 -20.51
CA ASP A 95 1.39 31.76 -20.56
C ASP A 95 1.53 32.33 -21.99
N ALA A 96 2.40 31.72 -22.80
CA ALA A 96 2.89 32.36 -24.02
C ALA A 96 2.48 31.63 -25.33
N MET A 97 2.05 30.37 -25.26
CA MET A 97 1.39 29.66 -26.38
C MET A 97 -0.12 29.51 -26.14
N MET A 98 -0.54 28.93 -25.00
CA MET A 98 -1.93 28.53 -24.77
C MET A 98 -2.86 29.69 -24.41
N PHE A 99 -2.43 30.63 -23.57
CA PHE A 99 -3.24 31.79 -23.20
C PHE A 99 -3.60 32.68 -24.40
N PRO A 100 -2.69 33.05 -25.32
CA PRO A 100 -3.04 33.82 -26.52
C PRO A 100 -4.06 33.12 -27.42
N ILE A 101 -3.90 31.82 -27.72
CA ILE A 101 -4.82 31.10 -28.60
C ILE A 101 -6.19 30.85 -27.97
N THR A 102 -6.24 30.63 -26.66
CA THR A 102 -7.51 30.56 -25.91
C THR A 102 -8.21 31.91 -25.93
N GLN A 103 -7.48 33.02 -25.71
CA GLN A 103 -8.04 34.37 -25.78
C GLN A 103 -8.59 34.71 -27.17
N PHE A 104 -7.87 34.40 -28.24
CA PHE A 104 -8.35 34.64 -29.61
C PHE A 104 -9.62 33.83 -29.93
N LYS A 105 -9.65 32.56 -29.53
CA LYS A 105 -10.79 31.65 -29.71
C LYS A 105 -12.03 32.07 -28.91
N GLU A 106 -11.87 32.42 -27.64
CA GLU A 106 -13.00 32.61 -26.72
C GLU A 106 -13.48 34.06 -26.59
N ARG A 107 -12.61 35.05 -26.87
CA ARG A 107 -12.98 36.47 -26.99
C ARG A 107 -13.19 36.84 -28.46
N ASP A 108 -12.12 36.88 -29.25
CA ASP A 108 -12.12 37.61 -30.52
C ASP A 108 -13.02 36.95 -31.58
N LEU A 109 -12.92 35.63 -31.79
CA LEU A 109 -13.84 34.91 -32.69
C LEU A 109 -15.29 34.96 -32.20
N LYS A 110 -15.51 34.90 -30.88
CA LYS A 110 -16.85 34.92 -30.27
C LYS A 110 -17.54 36.28 -30.41
N GLU A 111 -16.80 37.37 -30.25
CA GLU A 111 -17.25 38.75 -30.48
C GLU A 111 -17.72 38.95 -31.93
N ILE A 112 -17.01 38.36 -32.90
CA ILE A 112 -17.37 38.46 -34.33
C ILE A 112 -18.60 37.63 -34.66
N LEU A 113 -18.77 36.45 -34.04
CA LEU A 113 -19.96 35.62 -34.21
C LEU A 113 -21.21 36.31 -33.65
N THR A 114 -21.15 36.94 -32.47
CA THR A 114 -22.30 37.69 -31.93
C THR A 114 -22.59 38.96 -32.73
N LEU A 115 -21.57 39.67 -33.24
CA LEU A 115 -21.76 40.79 -34.17
C LEU A 115 -22.44 40.37 -35.47
N LYS A 116 -22.11 39.19 -36.01
CA LYS A 116 -22.78 38.60 -37.18
C LYS A 116 -24.26 38.30 -36.90
N GLU A 117 -24.59 37.71 -35.75
CA GLU A 117 -25.98 37.46 -35.35
C GLU A 117 -26.79 38.75 -35.22
N VAL A 118 -26.24 39.76 -34.52
CA VAL A 118 -26.88 41.08 -34.36
C VAL A 118 -27.09 41.76 -35.72
N PHE A 119 -26.08 41.72 -36.61
CA PHE A 119 -26.22 42.23 -37.97
C PHE A 119 -27.31 41.51 -38.78
N GLN A 120 -27.41 40.18 -38.67
CA GLN A 120 -28.47 39.41 -39.32
C GLN A 120 -29.87 39.77 -38.79
N ILE A 121 -30.02 39.96 -37.48
CA ILE A 121 -31.28 40.42 -36.87
C ILE A 121 -31.68 41.80 -37.40
N SER A 122 -30.75 42.78 -37.40
CA SER A 122 -31.00 44.13 -37.94
C SER A 122 -31.34 44.11 -39.44
N SER A 123 -30.64 43.30 -40.24
CA SER A 123 -30.90 43.20 -41.69
C SER A 123 -32.23 42.50 -41.99
N ASN A 124 -32.64 41.52 -41.18
CA ASN A 124 -33.95 40.89 -41.30
C ASN A 124 -35.07 41.88 -40.94
N GLY A 125 -34.89 42.69 -39.89
CA GLY A 125 -35.81 43.79 -39.54
C GLY A 125 -36.00 44.79 -40.69
N GLU A 126 -34.88 45.34 -41.22
CA GLU A 126 -34.91 46.24 -42.40
C GLU A 126 -35.62 45.61 -43.60
N SER A 127 -35.53 44.28 -43.79
CA SER A 127 -36.16 43.60 -44.91
C SER A 127 -37.67 43.38 -44.76
N VAL A 128 -38.19 43.17 -43.55
CA VAL A 128 -39.59 42.76 -43.32
C VAL A 128 -40.55 43.95 -43.36
N ASP A 129 -40.17 45.08 -42.78
CA ASP A 129 -41.08 46.21 -42.64
C ASP A 129 -41.43 46.95 -43.94
N PRO A 130 -40.53 47.12 -44.94
CA PRO A 130 -40.90 47.70 -46.23
C PRO A 130 -42.02 46.95 -46.97
N TRP A 131 -42.09 45.61 -46.85
CA TRP A 131 -43.19 44.81 -47.40
C TRP A 131 -44.51 44.97 -46.61
N ARG A 132 -44.43 45.27 -45.31
CA ARG A 132 -45.60 45.61 -44.48
C ARG A 132 -46.08 47.04 -44.75
N LEU A 133 -45.15 47.97 -45.01
CA LEU A 133 -45.41 49.39 -45.27
C LEU A 133 -45.99 49.60 -46.68
N THR A 134 -45.46 48.93 -47.71
CA THR A 134 -45.99 49.01 -49.10
C THR A 134 -47.42 48.47 -49.25
N ARG A 135 -47.93 47.71 -48.27
CA ARG A 135 -49.35 47.29 -48.20
C ARG A 135 -50.28 48.30 -47.49
N ARG A 136 -49.78 49.45 -47.01
CA ARG A 136 -50.59 50.48 -46.34
C ARG A 136 -50.41 51.87 -46.97
N SER A 137 -51.51 52.45 -47.42
CA SER A 137 -51.56 53.78 -48.02
C SER A 137 -51.63 54.89 -46.97
N GLY A 138 -50.52 55.58 -46.71
CA GLY A 138 -50.52 56.84 -45.94
C GLY A 138 -49.15 57.24 -45.36
N PRO A 139 -48.76 58.53 -45.44
CA PRO A 139 -47.61 59.10 -44.72
C PRO A 139 -48.03 59.64 -43.33
N PRO A 140 -47.07 59.91 -42.40
CA PRO A 140 -45.62 59.77 -42.53
C PRO A 140 -45.01 58.80 -41.49
N HIS A 141 -44.58 57.61 -41.93
CA HIS A 141 -43.77 56.68 -41.11
C HIS A 141 -42.25 56.79 -41.33
N GLY A 142 -41.79 57.84 -42.02
CA GLY A 142 -40.38 58.03 -42.40
C GLY A 142 -39.40 58.01 -41.23
N THR A 143 -39.80 58.47 -40.04
CA THR A 143 -38.96 58.46 -38.84
C THR A 143 -38.59 57.04 -38.39
N ILE A 144 -39.55 56.10 -38.43
CA ILE A 144 -39.33 54.70 -38.02
C ILE A 144 -38.46 53.99 -39.07
N PHE A 145 -38.76 54.18 -40.35
CA PHE A 145 -37.96 53.65 -41.46
C PHE A 145 -36.52 54.17 -41.45
N ASN A 146 -36.32 55.45 -41.12
CA ASN A 146 -34.99 56.03 -40.97
C ASN A 146 -34.26 55.48 -39.73
N SER A 147 -34.94 55.20 -38.62
CA SER A 147 -34.32 54.53 -37.46
C SER A 147 -33.75 53.17 -37.87
N PHE A 148 -34.58 52.27 -38.42
CA PHE A 148 -34.12 50.93 -38.81
C PHE A 148 -33.00 50.96 -39.88
N ARG A 149 -32.98 51.97 -40.77
CA ARG A 149 -31.88 52.16 -41.72
C ARG A 149 -30.60 52.69 -41.07
N VAL A 150 -30.70 53.55 -40.06
CA VAL A 150 -29.55 53.98 -39.26
C VAL A 150 -29.00 52.80 -38.46
N ASP A 151 -29.87 52.01 -37.82
CA ASP A 151 -29.48 50.82 -37.05
C ASP A 151 -28.81 49.77 -37.96
N TYR A 152 -29.40 49.46 -39.12
CA TYR A 152 -28.81 48.55 -40.10
C TYR A 152 -27.46 49.06 -40.64
N THR A 153 -27.35 50.34 -41.04
CA THR A 153 -26.08 50.87 -41.57
C THR A 153 -24.99 50.94 -40.49
N TYR A 154 -25.35 51.29 -39.25
CA TYR A 154 -24.46 51.23 -38.10
C TYR A 154 -23.93 49.81 -37.86
N MET A 155 -24.82 48.81 -37.71
CA MET A 155 -24.42 47.41 -37.49
C MET A 155 -23.63 46.83 -38.66
N ASN A 156 -23.96 47.18 -39.91
CA ASN A 156 -23.17 46.80 -41.09
C ASN A 156 -21.75 47.37 -41.03
N THR A 157 -21.59 48.64 -40.64
CA THR A 157 -20.26 49.24 -40.47
C THR A 157 -19.46 48.62 -39.31
N LEU A 158 -20.11 48.30 -38.17
CA LEU A 158 -19.46 47.59 -37.06
C LEU A 158 -18.97 46.20 -37.48
N HIS A 159 -19.84 45.38 -38.08
CA HIS A 159 -19.51 44.03 -38.56
C HIS A 159 -18.38 44.07 -39.59
N THR A 160 -18.46 44.99 -40.57
CA THR A 160 -17.40 45.21 -41.58
C THR A 160 -16.06 45.62 -40.95
N VAL A 161 -16.06 46.42 -39.88
CA VAL A 161 -14.84 46.83 -39.17
C VAL A 161 -14.29 45.68 -38.31
N ALA A 162 -15.14 44.92 -37.63
CA ALA A 162 -14.75 43.77 -36.82
C ALA A 162 -14.10 42.66 -37.68
N LEU A 163 -14.67 42.33 -38.84
CA LEU A 163 -14.08 41.37 -39.79
C LEU A 163 -12.69 41.79 -40.27
N ARG A 164 -12.47 43.08 -40.52
CA ARG A 164 -11.15 43.63 -40.90
C ARG A 164 -10.15 43.63 -39.74
N LEU A 165 -10.62 43.95 -38.53
CA LEU A 165 -9.82 43.83 -37.30
C LEU A 165 -9.42 42.37 -37.04
N ASN A 166 -10.29 41.40 -37.35
CA ASN A 166 -9.98 39.98 -37.23
C ASN A 166 -8.82 39.56 -38.13
N GLN A 167 -8.89 39.89 -39.43
CA GLN A 167 -7.80 39.58 -40.38
C GLN A 167 -6.47 40.20 -39.96
N LEU A 168 -6.49 41.42 -39.40
CA LEU A 168 -5.29 42.07 -38.88
C LEU A 168 -4.76 41.41 -37.60
N ARG A 169 -5.64 41.13 -36.61
CA ARG A 169 -5.29 40.39 -35.38
C ARG A 169 -4.69 39.02 -35.72
N HIS A 170 -5.38 38.24 -36.53
CA HIS A 170 -4.95 36.92 -36.99
C HIS A 170 -3.57 36.96 -37.66
N ARG A 171 -3.31 37.95 -38.53
CA ARG A 171 -2.03 38.05 -39.24
C ARG A 171 -0.86 38.45 -38.34
N ILE A 172 -1.09 39.17 -37.24
CA ILE A 172 -0.07 39.40 -36.19
C ILE A 172 0.14 38.10 -35.40
N PHE A 173 -0.96 37.56 -34.87
CA PHE A 173 -1.05 36.38 -34.00
C PHE A 173 -0.31 35.15 -34.54
N LEU A 174 -0.48 34.79 -35.83
CA LEU A 174 0.25 33.66 -36.42
C LEU A 174 1.72 33.96 -36.75
N ASN A 175 2.04 35.16 -37.24
CA ASN A 175 3.37 35.41 -37.84
C ASN A 175 4.41 35.90 -36.83
N GLN A 176 3.98 36.51 -35.72
CA GLN A 176 4.89 37.22 -34.82
C GLN A 176 5.01 36.57 -33.43
N ASP A 177 3.90 36.10 -32.87
CA ASP A 177 3.86 35.68 -31.47
C ASP A 177 4.06 34.17 -31.30
N ILE A 178 3.03 33.34 -31.52
CA ILE A 178 2.99 31.98 -30.93
C ILE A 178 4.11 31.05 -31.42
N PHE A 179 4.36 30.93 -32.73
CA PHE A 179 5.40 30.02 -33.22
C PHE A 179 6.83 30.49 -32.86
N SER A 180 7.04 31.80 -32.83
CA SER A 180 8.32 32.42 -32.40
C SER A 180 8.58 32.13 -30.92
N VAL A 181 7.57 32.35 -30.09
CA VAL A 181 7.57 32.05 -28.65
C VAL A 181 7.79 30.57 -28.38
N TYR A 182 7.05 29.67 -29.05
CA TYR A 182 7.22 28.21 -28.88
C TYR A 182 8.66 27.78 -29.13
N LEU A 183 9.27 28.25 -30.23
CA LEU A 183 10.66 27.95 -30.56
C LEU A 183 11.64 28.56 -29.53
N LEU A 184 11.38 29.78 -29.04
CA LEU A 184 12.19 30.40 -27.99
C LEU A 184 12.12 29.65 -26.66
N SER A 185 10.94 29.17 -26.27
CA SER A 185 10.74 28.34 -25.08
C SER A 185 11.48 27.01 -25.19
N GLN A 186 11.41 26.34 -26.34
CA GLN A 186 12.20 25.13 -26.62
C GLN A 186 13.71 25.42 -26.56
N ILE A 187 14.19 26.53 -27.13
CA ILE A 187 15.60 26.95 -27.01
C ILE A 187 16.00 27.18 -25.54
N SER A 188 15.11 27.74 -24.71
CA SER A 188 15.38 27.93 -23.27
C SER A 188 15.46 26.59 -22.53
N PHE A 189 14.57 25.65 -22.85
CA PHE A 189 14.54 24.31 -22.27
C PHE A 189 15.80 23.51 -22.61
N PHE A 190 16.20 23.47 -23.90
CA PHE A 190 17.41 22.75 -24.30
C PHE A 190 18.69 23.32 -23.69
N LYS A 191 18.78 24.65 -23.52
CA LYS A 191 19.90 25.27 -22.80
C LYS A 191 19.95 24.84 -21.33
N LEU A 192 18.85 25.03 -20.61
CA LEU A 192 18.75 24.68 -19.19
C LEU A 192 19.01 23.16 -18.96
N GLY A 193 18.52 22.30 -19.85
CA GLY A 193 18.82 20.87 -19.84
C GLY A 193 20.30 20.56 -20.09
N SER A 194 20.96 21.26 -21.03
CA SER A 194 22.40 21.09 -21.31
C SER A 194 23.32 21.65 -20.21
N GLU A 195 22.84 22.61 -19.41
CA GLU A 195 23.56 23.14 -18.25
C GLU A 195 23.53 22.14 -17.07
N ASN A 196 22.48 21.33 -16.96
CA ASN A 196 22.37 20.26 -15.95
C ASN A 196 23.09 18.96 -16.40
N LEU A 197 22.92 18.55 -17.66
CA LEU A 197 23.50 17.33 -18.22
C LEU A 197 24.95 17.58 -18.70
N THR A 198 25.86 17.79 -17.75
CA THR A 198 27.28 18.05 -18.00
C THR A 198 28.09 16.76 -18.21
N GLN A 199 29.32 16.90 -18.74
CA GLN A 199 30.26 15.78 -18.94
C GLN A 199 30.56 14.96 -17.66
N GLN A 200 30.42 15.57 -16.47
CA GLN A 200 30.55 14.84 -15.19
C GLN A 200 29.51 13.72 -15.04
N TRP A 201 28.33 13.87 -15.68
CA TRP A 201 27.31 12.82 -15.73
C TRP A 201 27.62 11.73 -16.75
N GLU A 202 28.36 12.02 -17.82
CA GLU A 202 28.86 11.00 -18.74
C GLU A 202 29.89 10.11 -18.04
N ASP A 203 30.84 10.70 -17.30
CA ASP A 203 31.83 9.97 -16.49
C ASP A 203 31.19 9.13 -15.37
N PHE A 204 30.15 9.67 -14.70
CA PHE A 204 29.39 8.96 -13.67
C PHE A 204 28.58 7.80 -14.24
N LEU A 205 27.89 8.00 -15.37
CA LEU A 205 27.17 6.94 -16.08
C LEU A 205 28.12 5.84 -16.59
N GLY A 206 29.32 6.21 -17.06
CA GLY A 206 30.37 5.25 -17.41
C GLY A 206 30.82 4.42 -16.20
N THR A 207 31.02 5.07 -15.05
CA THR A 207 31.38 4.41 -13.79
C THR A 207 30.30 3.41 -13.35
N ILE A 208 29.03 3.81 -13.33
CA ILE A 208 27.90 2.90 -13.04
C ILE A 208 27.81 1.77 -14.07
N GLY A 209 28.03 2.07 -15.35
CA GLY A 209 28.11 1.08 -16.42
C GLY A 209 29.11 -0.03 -16.10
N THR A 210 30.30 0.31 -15.61
CA THR A 210 31.29 -0.72 -15.18
C THR A 210 30.86 -1.47 -13.92
N SER A 211 30.24 -0.80 -12.94
CA SER A 211 29.72 -1.44 -11.72
C SER A 211 28.64 -2.49 -12.04
N VAL A 212 27.66 -2.13 -12.87
CA VAL A 212 26.59 -3.04 -13.32
C VAL A 212 27.15 -4.23 -14.10
N GLN A 213 28.22 -4.07 -14.88
CA GLN A 213 28.87 -5.18 -15.58
C GLN A 213 29.68 -6.09 -14.64
N ASN A 214 30.21 -5.57 -13.53
CA ASN A 214 30.86 -6.41 -12.50
C ASN A 214 29.84 -7.25 -11.74
N VAL A 215 28.72 -6.65 -11.29
CA VAL A 215 27.63 -7.37 -10.61
C VAL A 215 27.00 -8.44 -11.53
N ARG A 216 26.88 -8.17 -12.84
CA ARG A 216 26.45 -9.17 -13.83
C ARG A 216 27.39 -10.37 -13.90
N ARG A 217 28.71 -10.14 -13.93
CA ARG A 217 29.70 -11.22 -13.94
C ARG A 217 29.66 -12.04 -12.66
N GLU A 218 29.59 -11.38 -11.50
CA GLU A 218 29.48 -12.04 -10.19
C GLU A 218 28.21 -12.92 -10.11
N MET A 219 27.07 -12.42 -10.61
CA MET A 219 25.85 -13.20 -10.75
C MET A 219 25.99 -14.40 -11.71
N GLU A 220 26.69 -14.25 -12.83
CA GLU A 220 26.96 -15.34 -13.78
C GLU A 220 27.88 -16.42 -13.17
N ASP A 221 28.92 -16.02 -12.45
CA ASP A 221 29.84 -16.92 -11.74
C ASP A 221 29.16 -17.67 -10.58
N GLU A 222 28.32 -17.00 -9.78
CA GLU A 222 27.50 -17.61 -8.72
C GLU A 222 26.45 -18.57 -9.29
N VAL A 223 25.77 -18.22 -10.39
CA VAL A 223 24.83 -19.13 -11.08
C VAL A 223 25.56 -20.37 -11.61
N GLY A 224 26.78 -20.23 -12.11
CA GLY A 224 27.63 -21.35 -12.53
C GLY A 224 27.99 -22.29 -11.37
N GLN A 225 28.40 -21.74 -10.22
CA GLN A 225 28.67 -22.51 -9.00
C GLN A 225 27.41 -23.19 -8.45
N MET A 226 26.27 -22.50 -8.44
CA MET A 226 24.98 -23.04 -8.02
C MET A 226 24.56 -24.24 -8.88
N GLN A 227 24.69 -24.15 -10.21
CA GLN A 227 24.37 -25.27 -11.12
C GLN A 227 25.24 -26.51 -10.86
N GLN A 228 26.56 -26.33 -10.65
CA GLN A 228 27.46 -27.43 -10.30
C GLN A 228 27.09 -28.05 -8.94
N THR A 229 26.71 -27.22 -7.97
CA THR A 229 26.28 -27.65 -6.63
C THR A 229 24.99 -28.46 -6.70
N ILE A 230 24.00 -28.01 -7.49
CA ILE A 230 22.73 -28.74 -7.71
C ILE A 230 23.01 -30.11 -8.32
N GLN A 231 23.83 -30.20 -9.37
CA GLN A 231 24.15 -31.48 -10.02
C GLN A 231 24.88 -32.46 -9.07
N GLN A 232 25.72 -31.96 -8.17
CA GLN A 232 26.36 -32.77 -7.12
C GLN A 232 25.36 -33.22 -6.04
N MET A 233 24.37 -32.40 -5.70
CA MET A 233 23.30 -32.77 -4.77
C MET A 233 22.34 -33.81 -5.38
N GLU A 234 21.91 -33.62 -6.62
CA GLU A 234 21.05 -34.58 -7.35
C GLU A 234 21.69 -35.98 -7.40
N THR A 235 22.97 -36.05 -7.81
CA THR A 235 23.69 -37.33 -7.94
C THR A 235 24.06 -38.00 -6.62
N SER A 236 24.15 -37.26 -5.51
CA SER A 236 24.45 -37.82 -4.18
C SER A 236 23.20 -38.14 -3.36
N CYS A 237 22.10 -37.40 -3.55
CA CYS A 237 20.88 -37.55 -2.74
C CYS A 237 19.88 -38.57 -3.31
N ASP A 238 20.02 -39.05 -4.54
CA ASP A 238 19.08 -40.02 -5.17
C ASP A 238 18.79 -41.23 -4.25
N SER A 239 19.83 -41.81 -3.65
CA SER A 239 19.72 -42.93 -2.70
C SER A 239 18.99 -42.62 -1.38
N LEU A 240 18.80 -41.33 -1.04
CA LEU A 240 18.11 -40.86 0.16
C LEU A 240 16.60 -40.66 -0.05
N TYR A 241 16.13 -40.60 -1.30
CA TYR A 241 14.71 -40.44 -1.64
C TYR A 241 13.96 -41.78 -1.78
N ALA A 242 14.66 -42.91 -1.65
CA ALA A 242 14.09 -44.26 -1.78
C ALA A 242 13.04 -44.56 -0.67
N PRO A 243 11.76 -44.88 -1.00
CA PRO A 243 10.70 -45.09 0.01
C PRO A 243 10.76 -46.38 0.84
N CYS A 244 11.86 -47.14 0.80
CA CYS A 244 12.09 -48.30 1.66
C CYS A 244 13.21 -47.98 2.66
N ASP A 245 13.19 -48.57 3.85
CA ASP A 245 14.38 -48.63 4.72
C ASP A 245 15.55 -49.12 3.84
N PRO A 246 16.62 -48.32 3.65
CA PRO A 246 17.79 -48.79 2.92
C PRO A 246 18.34 -50.00 3.67
N ASP A 247 18.76 -51.04 2.94
CA ASP A 247 19.28 -52.29 3.51
C ASP A 247 20.20 -51.96 4.70
N PRO A 248 19.99 -52.55 5.90
CA PRO A 248 20.79 -52.25 7.09
C PRO A 248 22.30 -52.44 6.91
N THR A 249 22.75 -53.09 5.83
CA THR A 249 24.15 -53.12 5.37
C THR A 249 24.63 -51.81 4.70
N HIS A 250 23.74 -51.08 4.02
CA HIS A 250 24.05 -49.92 3.17
C HIS A 250 23.97 -48.58 3.91
N SER A 251 23.28 -48.48 5.05
CA SER A 251 23.42 -47.32 5.95
C SER A 251 23.10 -47.69 7.41
N PRO A 252 24.13 -47.76 8.29
CA PRO A 252 23.96 -48.19 9.68
C PRO A 252 23.30 -47.12 10.56
N VAL A 253 22.69 -47.57 11.67
CA VAL A 253 22.11 -46.71 12.71
C VAL A 253 23.21 -45.99 13.49
N CYS A 254 23.23 -44.66 13.46
CA CYS A 254 24.22 -43.84 14.16
C CYS A 254 23.95 -43.75 15.67
N ARG A 255 24.43 -44.74 16.43
CA ARG A 255 24.15 -44.88 17.88
C ARG A 255 24.77 -43.82 18.79
N ASN A 256 25.75 -43.05 18.29
CA ASN A 256 26.55 -42.12 19.09
C ASN A 256 26.16 -40.64 18.86
N LEU A 257 24.96 -40.38 18.35
CA LEU A 257 24.47 -39.01 18.12
C LEU A 257 24.20 -38.29 19.45
N THR A 258 24.77 -37.09 19.58
CA THR A 258 24.48 -36.11 20.65
C THR A 258 23.53 -35.01 20.19
N ARG A 259 23.17 -35.02 18.90
CA ARG A 259 22.16 -34.15 18.29
C ARG A 259 21.47 -34.90 17.16
N LYS A 260 20.14 -34.82 17.11
CA LYS A 260 19.30 -35.29 16.00
C LYS A 260 18.35 -34.16 15.61
N GLN A 261 18.07 -34.06 14.33
CA GLN A 261 17.10 -33.12 13.76
C GLN A 261 16.42 -33.78 12.55
N GLY A 262 15.16 -33.42 12.29
CA GLY A 262 14.37 -34.01 11.21
C GLY A 262 12.87 -33.81 11.41
N TYR A 263 12.07 -34.23 10.44
CA TYR A 263 10.61 -34.22 10.59
C TYR A 263 10.13 -35.44 11.37
N LEU A 264 9.20 -35.20 12.30
CA LEU A 264 8.45 -36.24 13.00
C LEU A 264 6.97 -35.83 13.00
N PHE A 265 6.07 -36.80 13.15
CA PHE A 265 4.66 -36.50 13.40
C PHE A 265 4.41 -36.48 14.91
N ILE A 266 3.82 -35.41 15.44
CA ILE A 266 3.38 -35.33 16.84
C ILE A 266 1.90 -35.66 16.97
N ARG A 267 1.54 -36.43 18.02
CA ARG A 267 0.15 -36.76 18.34
C ARG A 267 -0.47 -35.67 19.21
N ASN A 268 -1.37 -34.89 18.64
CA ASN A 268 -2.16 -33.89 19.34
C ASN A 268 -3.49 -34.52 19.80
N LYS A 269 -3.76 -34.55 21.11
CA LYS A 269 -5.04 -35.06 21.67
C LYS A 269 -6.04 -33.92 21.81
N THR A 270 -7.17 -34.00 21.13
CA THR A 270 -8.22 -32.98 21.11
C THR A 270 -9.48 -33.51 21.78
N GLY A 271 -9.64 -33.20 23.07
CA GLY A 271 -10.72 -33.76 23.89
C GLY A 271 -10.46 -35.22 24.32
N LEU A 272 -11.53 -35.96 24.66
CA LEU A 272 -11.41 -37.30 25.24
C LEU A 272 -11.18 -38.44 24.23
N VAL A 273 -11.54 -38.27 22.95
CA VAL A 273 -11.62 -39.37 21.98
C VAL A 273 -10.88 -39.08 20.66
N SER A 274 -10.86 -37.84 20.20
CA SER A 274 -10.12 -37.45 19.00
C SER A 274 -8.64 -37.20 19.27
N SER A 275 -7.78 -37.66 18.37
CA SER A 275 -6.40 -37.19 18.28
C SER A 275 -5.94 -37.09 16.83
N SER A 276 -5.34 -35.97 16.47
CA SER A 276 -4.69 -35.74 15.19
C SER A 276 -3.20 -36.04 15.25
N TRP A 277 -2.59 -36.17 14.07
CA TRP A 277 -1.15 -36.36 13.91
C TRP A 277 -0.62 -35.31 12.93
N GLU A 278 0.39 -34.54 13.35
CA GLU A 278 0.83 -33.34 12.64
C GLU A 278 2.35 -33.39 12.37
N ARG A 279 2.77 -33.17 11.12
CA ARG A 279 4.19 -33.23 10.73
C ARG A 279 4.87 -31.89 11.00
N GLN A 280 5.77 -31.86 11.98
CA GLN A 280 6.57 -30.67 12.29
C GLN A 280 8.08 -31.03 12.34
N TYR A 281 8.93 -30.01 12.32
CA TYR A 281 10.38 -30.18 12.35
C TYR A 281 10.89 -30.18 13.79
N PHE A 282 11.55 -31.26 14.20
CA PHE A 282 12.07 -31.44 15.56
C PHE A 282 13.59 -31.38 15.57
N PHE A 283 14.17 -30.80 16.62
CA PHE A 283 15.62 -30.76 16.82
C PHE A 283 15.99 -30.69 18.30
N THR A 284 17.11 -31.32 18.67
CA THR A 284 17.63 -31.31 20.04
C THR A 284 18.64 -30.17 20.24
N GLN A 285 18.39 -29.25 21.17
CA GLN A 285 19.26 -28.11 21.47
C GLN A 285 19.43 -27.93 22.99
N GLY A 286 20.65 -28.10 23.50
CA GLY A 286 21.02 -27.75 24.88
C GLY A 286 20.12 -28.39 25.93
N GLY A 287 20.08 -29.73 25.98
CA GLY A 287 19.19 -30.49 26.88
C GLY A 287 17.72 -30.54 26.44
N ASN A 288 17.26 -29.66 25.54
CA ASN A 288 15.85 -29.52 25.21
C ASN A 288 15.47 -30.13 23.86
N LEU A 289 14.25 -30.65 23.75
CA LEU A 289 13.60 -30.98 22.49
C LEU A 289 12.80 -29.77 22.00
N MET A 290 13.13 -29.29 20.81
CA MET A 290 12.49 -28.15 20.15
C MET A 290 11.67 -28.63 18.96
N GLN A 291 10.66 -27.85 18.59
CA GLN A 291 9.70 -28.12 17.52
C GLN A 291 9.40 -26.83 16.75
N GLN A 292 9.32 -26.92 15.42
CA GLN A 292 9.09 -25.77 14.54
C GLN A 292 8.10 -26.15 13.42
N GLY A 293 7.03 -25.37 13.29
CA GLY A 293 6.07 -25.46 12.21
C GLY A 293 6.62 -24.93 10.87
N ARG A 294 6.07 -25.43 9.77
CA ARG A 294 6.48 -25.01 8.42
C ARG A 294 6.02 -23.57 8.15
N GLY A 295 6.93 -22.62 8.32
CA GLY A 295 6.69 -21.17 8.16
C GLY A 295 6.89 -20.37 9.45
N GLU A 296 7.15 -21.01 10.59
CA GLU A 296 7.48 -20.33 11.84
C GLU A 296 8.95 -19.86 11.84
N VAL A 297 9.20 -18.64 12.33
CA VAL A 297 10.54 -18.01 12.34
C VAL A 297 11.46 -18.61 13.42
N ALA A 298 10.90 -19.20 14.47
CA ALA A 298 11.64 -19.80 15.58
C ALA A 298 10.94 -21.07 16.08
N GLY A 299 11.71 -22.02 16.64
CA GLY A 299 11.17 -23.23 17.25
C GLY A 299 10.72 -23.03 18.70
N GLY A 300 9.59 -23.61 19.05
CA GLY A 300 9.07 -23.69 20.42
C GLY A 300 9.64 -24.86 21.23
N LEU A 301 9.59 -24.75 22.56
CA LEU A 301 10.04 -25.79 23.49
C LEU A 301 8.97 -26.89 23.66
N VAL A 302 9.33 -28.13 23.32
CA VAL A 302 8.46 -29.31 23.49
C VAL A 302 8.56 -29.84 24.90
N THR A 303 9.76 -30.23 25.30
CA THR A 303 10.08 -30.75 26.63
C THR A 303 11.56 -30.59 26.88
N ASP A 304 11.91 -30.39 28.13
CA ASP A 304 13.25 -30.69 28.62
C ASP A 304 13.50 -32.21 28.50
N LEU A 305 14.73 -32.60 28.16
CA LEU A 305 15.17 -34.00 28.12
C LEU A 305 15.99 -34.38 29.36
N ASP A 306 16.31 -33.43 30.24
CA ASP A 306 16.94 -33.70 31.55
C ASP A 306 16.14 -34.75 32.32
N ASN A 307 16.75 -35.92 32.50
CA ASN A 307 16.15 -37.09 33.15
C ASN A 307 14.78 -37.53 32.58
N CYS A 308 14.50 -37.21 31.32
CA CYS A 308 13.35 -37.78 30.62
C CYS A 308 13.55 -39.28 30.37
N SER A 309 12.45 -39.99 30.13
CA SER A 309 12.45 -41.36 29.63
C SER A 309 11.88 -41.38 28.22
N VAL A 310 12.49 -42.18 27.34
CA VAL A 310 12.00 -42.40 25.97
C VAL A 310 11.91 -43.88 25.68
N MET A 311 10.83 -44.29 25.01
CA MET A 311 10.57 -45.69 24.66
C MET A 311 9.75 -45.78 23.37
N ALA A 312 9.91 -46.87 22.62
CA ALA A 312 8.99 -47.20 21.54
C ALA A 312 7.62 -47.59 22.12
N VAL A 313 6.52 -47.14 21.49
CA VAL A 313 5.15 -47.35 21.97
C VAL A 313 4.21 -47.54 20.80
N ASP A 314 3.42 -48.62 20.82
CA ASP A 314 2.35 -48.84 19.86
C ASP A 314 1.21 -47.83 20.09
N SER A 315 0.92 -46.99 19.10
CA SER A 315 -0.09 -45.94 19.18
C SER A 315 -0.87 -45.86 17.86
N ASP A 316 -2.19 -45.97 17.91
CA ASP A 316 -3.11 -45.78 16.77
C ASP A 316 -2.76 -46.62 15.52
N ASP A 317 -2.22 -47.84 15.73
CA ASP A 317 -1.73 -48.76 14.69
C ASP A 317 -0.65 -48.15 13.75
N ARG A 318 0.14 -47.20 14.28
CA ARG A 318 1.21 -46.51 13.54
C ARG A 318 2.59 -47.12 13.81
N ARG A 319 3.29 -47.44 12.72
CA ARG A 319 4.70 -47.87 12.73
C ARG A 319 5.61 -46.76 13.26
N PHE A 320 6.67 -47.15 13.97
CA PHE A 320 7.77 -46.26 14.40
C PHE A 320 7.34 -45.13 15.36
N CYS A 321 6.31 -45.40 16.17
CA CYS A 321 5.91 -44.51 17.26
C CYS A 321 6.80 -44.65 18.49
N LEU A 322 7.11 -43.50 19.10
CA LEU A 322 7.92 -43.38 20.31
C LEU A 322 7.29 -42.35 21.25
N GLN A 323 7.52 -42.50 22.55
CA GLN A 323 6.96 -41.66 23.59
C GLN A 323 8.09 -41.11 24.46
N VAL A 324 8.13 -39.78 24.60
CA VAL A 324 9.03 -39.05 25.50
C VAL A 324 8.21 -38.59 26.71
N THR A 325 8.60 -39.04 27.89
CA THR A 325 7.99 -38.69 29.17
C THR A 325 8.98 -37.88 29.98
N SER A 326 8.60 -36.65 30.35
CA SER A 326 9.43 -35.76 31.18
C SER A 326 9.66 -36.37 32.57
N PHE A 327 10.75 -35.95 33.25
CA PHE A 327 11.14 -36.44 34.57
C PHE A 327 10.02 -36.35 35.62
N ASP A 328 9.15 -35.35 35.51
CA ASP A 328 8.04 -35.16 36.46
C ASP A 328 6.81 -36.04 36.20
N GLY A 329 6.82 -36.83 35.12
CA GLY A 329 5.73 -37.70 34.68
C GLY A 329 4.47 -36.99 34.18
N LYS A 330 4.42 -35.65 34.20
CA LYS A 330 3.21 -34.88 33.84
C LYS A 330 3.12 -34.62 32.33
N LYS A 331 4.25 -34.32 31.68
CA LYS A 331 4.29 -34.12 30.23
C LYS A 331 4.74 -35.39 29.51
N VAL A 332 3.83 -35.94 28.69
CA VAL A 332 4.03 -37.14 27.87
C VAL A 332 3.76 -36.78 26.42
N VAL A 333 4.78 -36.84 25.57
CA VAL A 333 4.72 -36.48 24.16
C VAL A 333 4.87 -37.74 23.33
N THR A 334 3.94 -38.00 22.42
CA THR A 334 3.99 -39.16 21.52
C THR A 334 4.31 -38.69 20.11
N LEU A 335 5.37 -39.24 19.54
CA LEU A 335 5.96 -38.88 18.24
C LEU A 335 5.98 -40.11 17.32
N GLN A 336 6.11 -39.89 16.01
CA GLN A 336 6.28 -40.94 15.01
C GLN A 336 7.40 -40.56 14.04
N ALA A 337 8.32 -41.50 13.80
CA ALA A 337 9.39 -41.38 12.80
C ALA A 337 8.98 -41.97 11.44
N GLU A 338 9.65 -41.55 10.37
CA GLU A 338 9.35 -42.00 9.00
C GLU A 338 10.02 -43.33 8.65
N SER A 339 11.22 -43.59 9.19
CA SER A 339 11.99 -44.83 8.99
C SER A 339 12.27 -45.57 10.32
N ARG A 340 12.68 -46.84 10.23
CA ARG A 340 13.15 -47.58 11.40
C ARG A 340 14.42 -46.95 11.99
N ARG A 341 15.34 -46.51 11.11
CA ARG A 341 16.60 -45.87 11.50
C ARG A 341 16.35 -44.63 12.34
N ASP A 342 15.45 -43.74 11.89
CA ASP A 342 15.16 -42.50 12.60
C ASP A 342 14.52 -42.74 13.96
N CYS A 343 13.69 -43.78 14.10
CA CYS A 343 13.13 -44.19 15.39
C CYS A 343 14.24 -44.63 16.36
N GLU A 344 15.12 -45.54 15.93
CA GLU A 344 16.25 -46.01 16.76
C GLU A 344 17.23 -44.87 17.08
N GLU A 345 17.55 -43.98 16.14
CA GLU A 345 18.44 -42.85 16.35
C GLU A 345 17.86 -41.77 17.28
N VAL A 346 16.56 -41.47 17.21
CA VAL A 346 15.91 -40.51 18.14
C VAL A 346 15.92 -41.07 19.57
N ILE A 347 15.56 -42.36 19.74
CA ILE A 347 15.59 -43.04 21.05
C ILE A 347 17.02 -43.03 21.62
N LEU A 348 18.03 -43.34 20.80
CA LEU A 348 19.43 -43.36 21.22
C LEU A 348 20.01 -41.96 21.50
N THR A 349 19.61 -40.92 20.76
CA THR A 349 20.05 -39.54 21.00
C THR A 349 19.49 -39.00 22.32
N VAL A 350 18.20 -39.25 22.58
CA VAL A 350 17.55 -38.80 23.81
C VAL A 350 18.08 -39.56 25.04
N THR A 351 18.30 -40.87 24.94
CA THR A 351 18.93 -41.64 26.03
C THR A 351 20.43 -41.33 26.21
N SER A 352 21.18 -40.99 25.16
CA SER A 352 22.59 -40.60 25.29
C SER A 352 22.75 -39.28 26.03
N SER A 353 21.83 -38.32 25.81
CA SER A 353 21.78 -37.04 26.51
C SER A 353 21.65 -37.21 28.02
N HIS A 354 20.73 -38.09 28.47
CA HIS A 354 20.57 -38.45 29.89
C HIS A 354 21.86 -38.99 30.53
N TRP A 355 22.60 -39.86 29.84
CA TRP A 355 23.86 -40.41 30.36
C TRP A 355 25.01 -39.40 30.40
N GLN A 356 25.06 -38.42 29.49
CA GLN A 356 26.08 -37.37 29.51
C GLN A 356 25.87 -36.40 30.68
N GLU A 357 24.61 -36.01 30.94
CA GLU A 357 24.26 -35.14 32.07
C GLU A 357 24.50 -35.86 33.42
N LEU A 358 24.13 -37.15 33.52
CA LEU A 358 24.48 -37.97 34.69
C LEU A 358 25.99 -38.12 34.88
N ALA A 359 26.76 -38.36 33.80
CA ALA A 359 28.21 -38.46 33.90
C ALA A 359 28.86 -37.15 34.37
N ALA A 360 28.37 -36.00 33.89
CA ALA A 360 28.80 -34.69 34.36
C ALA A 360 28.50 -34.49 35.86
N ARG A 361 27.26 -34.72 36.29
CA ARG A 361 26.82 -34.53 37.69
C ARG A 361 27.52 -35.50 38.66
N VAL A 362 27.71 -36.76 38.26
CA VAL A 362 28.48 -37.74 39.06
C VAL A 362 29.94 -37.29 39.20
N ASN A 363 30.60 -36.90 38.12
CA ASN A 363 31.99 -36.45 38.15
C ASN A 363 32.17 -35.15 38.97
N GLN A 364 31.16 -34.29 38.99
CA GLN A 364 31.14 -33.09 39.85
C GLN A 364 30.95 -33.46 41.33
N SER A 365 30.02 -34.37 41.65
CA SER A 365 29.81 -34.85 43.04
C SER A 365 31.01 -35.61 43.62
N ALA A 366 31.83 -36.25 42.77
CA ALA A 366 33.04 -36.94 43.16
C ALA A 366 34.18 -35.99 43.61
N ILE A 367 34.08 -34.69 43.32
CA ILE A 367 35.10 -33.67 43.64
C ILE A 367 34.83 -32.99 45.00
N GLU A 368 33.59 -33.01 45.50
CA GLU A 368 33.20 -32.26 46.71
C GLU A 368 33.10 -33.09 48.01
N ALA A 369 33.36 -34.40 47.96
CA ALA A 369 33.25 -35.29 49.12
C ALA A 369 34.47 -35.16 50.09
N PRO A 370 34.30 -34.67 51.35
CA PRO A 370 35.42 -34.53 52.28
C PRO A 370 35.80 -35.87 52.94
N ILE A 371 37.10 -36.16 52.98
CA ILE A 371 37.65 -37.40 53.57
C ILE A 371 37.36 -37.48 55.09
N ARG A 372 36.64 -38.52 55.54
CA ARG A 372 36.78 -39.09 56.91
C ARG A 372 36.22 -40.51 57.09
N SER A 373 37.02 -41.34 57.77
CA SER A 373 36.68 -42.61 58.44
C SER A 373 35.88 -43.71 57.69
N LEU A 374 36.63 -44.50 56.91
CA LEU A 374 36.74 -45.97 57.04
C LEU A 374 35.50 -46.81 57.41
N ASN A 375 35.10 -47.71 56.50
CA ASN A 375 34.94 -49.14 56.82
C ASN A 375 35.13 -50.02 55.56
N PRO A 376 36.10 -50.96 55.50
CA PRO A 376 36.48 -51.61 54.24
C PRO A 376 35.84 -52.99 54.02
N SER A 377 34.68 -53.05 53.35
CA SER A 377 34.09 -54.28 52.79
C SER A 377 33.06 -53.94 51.69
N LEU A 378 32.88 -54.81 50.69
CA LEU A 378 31.87 -54.73 49.61
C LEU A 378 32.14 -53.74 48.43
N SER A 379 33.37 -53.67 47.90
CA SER A 379 33.70 -52.80 46.74
C SER A 379 34.61 -53.45 45.67
N LEU A 380 34.33 -54.69 45.26
CA LEU A 380 35.13 -55.44 44.27
C LEU A 380 34.37 -55.95 43.03
N SER A 381 33.09 -55.59 42.85
CA SER A 381 32.26 -56.04 41.72
C SER A 381 31.93 -54.97 40.67
N LEU A 382 32.13 -53.69 40.97
CA LEU A 382 31.73 -52.55 40.12
C LEU A 382 32.89 -51.79 39.46
N SER A 383 34.13 -52.05 39.86
CA SER A 383 35.33 -51.31 39.43
C SER A 383 35.94 -51.79 38.11
N LEU A 384 35.40 -52.84 37.48
CA LEU A 384 35.98 -53.52 36.31
C LEU A 384 35.32 -53.16 34.96
N SER A 385 34.24 -52.38 34.96
CA SER A 385 33.52 -51.98 33.73
C SER A 385 33.83 -50.54 33.26
N LEU A 386 34.24 -49.64 34.15
CA LEU A 386 34.49 -48.22 33.82
C LEU A 386 35.85 -47.92 33.18
N SER A 387 36.80 -48.87 33.20
CA SER A 387 38.20 -48.61 32.84
C SER A 387 38.49 -48.65 31.33
N LEU A 388 37.57 -49.12 30.49
CA LEU A 388 37.80 -49.29 29.04
C LEU A 388 37.40 -48.07 28.18
N SER A 389 36.58 -47.15 28.69
CA SER A 389 35.94 -46.10 27.88
C SER A 389 36.69 -44.76 27.83
N LEU A 390 37.65 -44.51 28.73
CA LEU A 390 38.33 -43.21 28.85
C LEU A 390 39.57 -43.03 27.96
N SER A 391 39.97 -44.06 27.20
CA SER A 391 41.33 -44.14 26.63
C SER A 391 41.54 -43.51 25.25
N LEU A 392 40.52 -42.96 24.57
CA LEU A 392 40.60 -42.69 23.13
C LEU A 392 39.98 -41.37 22.60
N SER A 393 40.17 -40.24 23.31
CA SER A 393 39.83 -38.92 22.73
C SER A 393 40.66 -37.76 23.28
N LEU A 394 41.96 -37.71 22.96
CA LEU A 394 42.83 -36.58 23.36
C LEU A 394 43.97 -36.30 22.37
N SER A 395 43.70 -35.52 21.31
CA SER A 395 44.73 -34.81 20.53
C SER A 395 44.20 -33.76 19.54
N LEU A 396 44.55 -32.48 19.81
CA LEU A 396 44.93 -31.42 18.84
C LEU A 396 43.85 -30.92 17.82
N ARG A 397 43.74 -29.62 17.45
CA ARG A 397 44.32 -28.36 17.97
C ARG A 397 43.55 -27.11 17.45
N SER A 398 43.20 -26.20 18.37
CA SER A 398 43.22 -24.71 18.26
C SER A 398 42.97 -23.97 16.92
N SER A 399 41.99 -23.06 16.92
CA SER A 399 42.22 -21.65 16.52
C SER A 399 41.28 -20.65 17.27
N LYS A 400 41.45 -19.33 17.08
CA LYS A 400 40.96 -18.22 17.97
C LYS A 400 39.60 -17.63 17.53
N GLY A 401 38.80 -16.99 18.43
CA GLY A 401 37.48 -16.41 18.03
C GLY A 401 36.79 -15.25 18.79
N ARG A 402 37.19 -14.84 20.02
CA ARG A 402 36.82 -13.55 20.69
C ARG A 402 35.32 -13.15 20.86
N VAL A 403 34.77 -13.44 22.05
CA VAL A 403 33.86 -12.61 22.91
C VAL A 403 32.69 -11.79 22.27
N GLY A 404 31.46 -12.13 22.66
CA GLY A 404 30.30 -11.22 22.70
C GLY A 404 29.32 -11.66 23.80
N ARG A 405 28.70 -10.74 24.55
CA ARG A 405 27.88 -11.05 25.75
C ARG A 405 26.60 -10.21 25.78
N ALA A 406 25.44 -10.86 25.83
CA ALA A 406 24.14 -10.25 26.12
C ALA A 406 23.26 -11.26 26.87
N SER A 407 22.41 -10.78 27.77
CA SER A 407 21.58 -11.60 28.67
C SER A 407 20.09 -11.37 28.42
N SER A 408 19.33 -12.44 28.27
CA SER A 408 17.87 -12.42 28.26
C SER A 408 17.29 -12.51 29.67
N ILE A 409 16.06 -12.01 29.85
CA ILE A 409 15.26 -12.11 31.08
C ILE A 409 13.88 -12.68 30.75
N SER A 410 13.26 -13.32 31.74
CA SER A 410 12.22 -14.35 31.60
C SER A 410 10.75 -13.90 31.65
N SER A 411 9.87 -14.59 30.90
CA SER A 411 8.47 -15.00 31.24
C SER A 411 7.41 -13.89 31.48
N VAL A 412 6.07 -14.04 31.43
CA VAL A 412 5.06 -15.15 31.39
C VAL A 412 3.89 -14.66 30.46
N GLY A 413 2.97 -15.42 29.83
CA GLY A 413 2.63 -16.86 29.75
C GLY A 413 1.13 -17.16 30.01
N SER A 414 0.63 -18.34 29.60
CA SER A 414 -0.74 -18.94 29.82
C SER A 414 -1.85 -18.74 28.74
N GLU A 415 -2.00 -19.76 27.89
CA GLU A 415 -3.18 -20.59 27.52
C GLU A 415 -4.63 -20.30 28.07
N PRO A 416 -5.72 -20.93 27.52
CA PRO A 416 -5.96 -21.39 26.13
C PRO A 416 -7.44 -21.34 25.60
N SER A 417 -7.62 -21.42 24.27
CA SER A 417 -8.77 -22.08 23.55
C SER A 417 -10.21 -21.50 23.68
N PRO A 418 -11.20 -21.91 22.84
CA PRO A 418 -11.18 -22.92 21.76
C PRO A 418 -11.44 -22.37 20.34
N ALA A 419 -11.33 -23.22 19.31
CA ALA A 419 -11.54 -22.87 17.91
C ALA A 419 -12.62 -23.73 17.21
N LEU A 420 -13.45 -23.11 16.36
CA LEU A 420 -14.26 -23.72 15.30
C LEU A 420 -14.42 -22.72 14.12
N SER A 421 -14.88 -23.20 12.96
CA SER A 421 -15.42 -22.41 11.84
C SER A 421 -14.49 -21.63 10.89
N VAL A 422 -13.18 -21.95 10.81
CA VAL A 422 -12.25 -21.22 9.89
C VAL A 422 -12.48 -21.53 8.40
N LEU A 423 -12.94 -22.73 8.03
CA LEU A 423 -12.96 -23.22 6.63
C LEU A 423 -14.11 -22.70 5.73
N SER A 424 -14.67 -21.51 6.01
CA SER A 424 -15.73 -20.92 5.17
C SER A 424 -15.68 -19.39 5.03
N LEU A 425 -14.73 -18.69 5.66
CA LEU A 425 -14.71 -17.22 5.74
C LEU A 425 -13.79 -16.54 4.70
N ASP A 426 -12.77 -17.25 4.18
CA ASP A 426 -11.85 -16.78 3.11
C ASP A 426 -12.54 -16.41 1.78
N ALA A 427 -13.84 -16.65 1.64
CA ALA A 427 -14.63 -16.24 0.48
C ALA A 427 -15.07 -14.76 0.50
N LEU A 428 -15.30 -14.19 1.69
CA LEU A 428 -15.94 -12.87 1.87
C LEU A 428 -14.98 -11.69 1.63
N VAL A 429 -13.72 -11.85 2.04
CA VAL A 429 -12.64 -10.90 1.77
C VAL A 429 -12.08 -11.15 0.37
N ALA A 430 -11.51 -10.12 -0.26
CA ALA A 430 -10.74 -10.30 -1.49
C ALA A 430 -9.32 -10.79 -1.15
N PRO A 431 -8.91 -12.02 -1.52
CA PRO A 431 -7.50 -12.38 -1.54
C PRO A 431 -6.76 -11.44 -2.50
N GLU A 432 -5.50 -11.14 -2.18
CA GLU A 432 -4.62 -10.17 -2.85
C GLU A 432 -4.93 -8.66 -2.67
N THR A 433 -5.96 -8.24 -1.91
CA THR A 433 -6.10 -6.81 -1.56
C THR A 433 -5.28 -6.43 -0.32
N PRO A 434 -4.41 -5.39 -0.38
CA PRO A 434 -3.52 -5.05 0.73
C PRO A 434 -4.26 -4.37 1.90
N ILE A 435 -3.94 -4.77 3.13
CA ILE A 435 -4.48 -4.15 4.34
C ILE A 435 -3.80 -2.79 4.58
N GLN A 436 -4.62 -1.73 4.69
CA GLN A 436 -4.14 -0.38 4.98
C GLN A 436 -4.10 -0.14 6.50
N PHE A 437 -2.90 -0.07 7.09
CA PHE A 437 -2.70 0.15 8.53
C PHE A 437 -2.55 1.61 8.97
N ASP A 438 -2.33 2.54 8.04
CA ASP A 438 -2.35 3.98 8.31
C ASP A 438 -3.37 4.67 7.41
N ILE A 439 -4.23 5.50 8.03
CA ILE A 439 -5.24 6.31 7.33
C ILE A 439 -4.59 7.47 6.55
N ILE A 440 -3.31 7.75 6.80
CA ILE A 440 -2.59 8.93 6.31
C ILE A 440 -1.62 8.55 5.18
N SER A 441 -2.07 8.66 3.93
CA SER A 441 -1.17 9.04 2.84
C SER A 441 -0.90 10.54 2.92
N PRO A 442 0.34 11.04 2.71
CA PRO A 442 0.61 12.47 2.76
C PRO A 442 0.04 13.21 1.53
N VAL A 443 -1.05 13.95 1.76
CA VAL A 443 -1.67 14.98 0.91
C VAL A 443 -2.41 14.48 -0.34
N SER A 444 -3.71 14.79 -0.42
CA SER A 444 -4.51 14.74 -1.66
C SER A 444 -5.72 15.69 -1.54
N GLU A 445 -5.64 16.90 -2.10
CA GLU A 445 -6.80 17.80 -2.28
C GLU A 445 -7.63 17.40 -3.52
N GLU A 446 -8.00 16.13 -3.63
CA GLU A 446 -8.56 15.57 -4.87
C GLU A 446 -9.80 14.70 -4.59
N ASN A 447 -10.92 15.36 -4.27
CA ASN A 447 -12.29 14.83 -4.47
C ASN A 447 -13.43 15.86 -4.18
N SER A 448 -13.12 17.11 -3.82
CA SER A 448 -14.12 18.17 -3.57
C SER A 448 -14.40 19.07 -4.79
N ALA A 449 -13.51 19.07 -5.78
CA ALA A 449 -13.44 20.10 -6.83
C ALA A 449 -14.38 19.88 -8.04
N GLN A 450 -15.59 19.33 -7.86
CA GLN A 450 -16.50 19.09 -8.99
C GLN A 450 -18.01 19.26 -8.74
N SER A 451 -18.41 20.38 -8.11
CA SER A 451 -19.71 20.97 -8.43
C SER A 451 -19.77 22.50 -8.29
N LYS A 452 -20.57 23.13 -9.17
CA LYS A 452 -21.10 24.50 -9.12
C LYS A 452 -20.12 25.67 -9.33
N THR A 453 -20.10 26.12 -10.58
CA THR A 453 -19.79 27.50 -10.98
C THR A 453 -20.82 28.50 -10.44
N ALA A 454 -20.37 29.53 -9.71
CA ALA A 454 -21.01 30.84 -9.59
C ALA A 454 -19.99 31.86 -9.06
N ALA A 455 -20.03 33.11 -9.52
CA ALA A 455 -19.03 34.12 -9.18
C ALA A 455 -19.39 34.95 -7.94
N GLN A 456 -18.38 35.39 -7.16
CA GLN A 456 -18.09 36.83 -6.97
C GLN A 456 -16.84 37.13 -6.14
N SER A 457 -16.20 38.27 -6.47
CA SER A 457 -15.44 39.18 -5.58
C SER A 457 -14.47 38.60 -4.53
N GLY A 458 -13.16 38.60 -4.83
CA GLY A 458 -12.11 38.28 -3.84
C GLY A 458 -11.68 39.45 -2.94
N ARG A 459 -11.00 39.15 -1.84
CA ARG A 459 -10.24 40.10 -1.01
C ARG A 459 -9.04 39.40 -0.35
N ARG A 460 -7.88 40.07 -0.28
CA ARG A 460 -6.72 39.62 0.51
C ARG A 460 -6.96 39.85 2.00
N SER A 461 -6.44 38.96 2.84
CA SER A 461 -6.27 39.14 4.29
C SER A 461 -4.80 39.02 4.67
N ASN A 462 -4.36 39.79 5.67
CA ASN A 462 -2.97 39.84 6.13
C ASN A 462 -2.77 38.95 7.39
N PRO A 463 -1.53 38.53 7.74
CA PRO A 463 -1.31 37.41 8.67
C PRO A 463 -1.25 37.77 10.18
N PHE A 464 -1.70 38.96 10.59
CA PHE A 464 -1.82 39.35 12.01
C PHE A 464 -3.03 40.27 12.22
N GLY A 465 -3.91 39.94 13.16
CA GLY A 465 -5.08 40.76 13.52
C GLY A 465 -6.25 39.94 14.08
N GLU A 466 -6.40 39.94 15.40
CA GLU A 466 -7.50 39.31 16.15
C GLU A 466 -8.81 40.12 16.07
N SER A 467 -9.94 39.48 15.74
CA SER A 467 -11.32 39.82 16.17
C SER A 467 -12.39 38.99 15.44
N GLY A 468 -13.44 38.57 16.16
CA GLY A 468 -14.72 38.14 15.57
C GLY A 468 -15.17 36.73 15.94
N ASP A 469 -15.96 36.60 17.01
CA ASP A 469 -16.76 35.40 17.27
C ASP A 469 -17.80 35.19 16.16
N GLY A 470 -18.09 33.94 15.85
CA GLY A 470 -18.82 33.50 14.65
C GLY A 470 -19.06 31.99 14.64
N THR A 471 -19.35 31.41 15.79
CA THR A 471 -19.64 29.98 15.99
C THR A 471 -20.89 29.53 15.23
N SER A 472 -20.69 29.13 13.97
CA SER A 472 -21.68 28.38 13.19
C SER A 472 -21.72 26.91 13.64
N GLU A 473 -22.23 26.69 14.85
CA GLU A 473 -22.66 25.35 15.26
C GLU A 473 -23.84 24.92 14.38
N ASP A 474 -23.57 24.09 13.37
CA ASP A 474 -24.59 23.35 12.63
C ASP A 474 -25.41 22.52 13.63
N LYS A 475 -26.65 22.92 13.93
CA LYS A 475 -27.49 22.31 14.97
C LYS A 475 -28.06 20.93 14.59
N SER A 476 -27.17 19.99 14.28
CA SER A 476 -27.47 18.56 14.20
C SER A 476 -28.05 18.10 15.54
N ILE A 477 -29.20 17.43 15.52
CA ILE A 477 -29.93 16.99 16.72
C ILE A 477 -29.13 15.95 17.53
N LEU A 478 -28.24 15.22 16.85
CA LEU A 478 -27.30 14.27 17.44
C LEU A 478 -25.88 14.75 17.15
N HIS A 479 -25.08 14.93 18.21
CA HIS A 479 -23.63 15.08 18.18
C HIS A 479 -23.05 14.20 19.29
N GLN A 480 -22.33 13.14 18.93
CA GLN A 480 -21.64 12.29 19.91
C GLN A 480 -20.18 12.09 19.50
N LEU A 481 -19.27 12.37 20.44
CA LEU A 481 -17.82 12.34 20.23
C LEU A 481 -17.22 11.16 20.98
N PHE A 482 -16.50 10.29 20.26
CA PHE A 482 -15.83 9.12 20.82
C PHE A 482 -14.34 9.16 20.51
N ILE A 483 -13.49 8.80 21.49
CA ILE A 483 -12.05 8.63 21.23
C ILE A 483 -11.83 7.22 20.69
N VAL A 484 -11.23 7.15 19.50
CA VAL A 484 -10.99 5.90 18.76
C VAL A 484 -9.56 5.85 18.24
N ARG A 485 -9.06 4.64 18.00
CA ARG A 485 -7.75 4.37 17.39
C ARG A 485 -7.96 3.51 16.16
N PHE A 486 -7.42 3.95 15.03
CA PHE A 486 -7.50 3.19 13.80
C PHE A 486 -6.60 1.96 13.86
N LEU A 487 -7.16 0.79 13.54
CA LEU A 487 -6.44 -0.48 13.48
C LEU A 487 -6.14 -0.88 12.03
N GLY A 488 -7.07 -0.66 11.11
CA GLY A 488 -6.84 -0.85 9.69
C GLY A 488 -8.13 -0.79 8.86
N SER A 489 -7.97 -0.79 7.53
CA SER A 489 -9.06 -0.93 6.58
C SER A 489 -8.69 -1.87 5.44
N MET A 490 -9.70 -2.54 4.87
CA MET A 490 -9.55 -3.56 3.83
C MET A 490 -10.77 -3.56 2.90
N GLU A 491 -10.55 -3.87 1.62
CA GLU A 491 -11.61 -4.00 0.60
C GLU A 491 -12.33 -5.36 0.74
N VAL A 492 -13.65 -5.37 0.56
CA VAL A 492 -14.51 -6.53 0.81
C VAL A 492 -15.43 -6.77 -0.39
N ARG A 493 -15.73 -8.03 -0.69
CA ARG A 493 -16.52 -8.43 -1.87
C ARG A 493 -18.03 -8.22 -1.72
N THR A 494 -18.54 -8.16 -0.49
CA THR A 494 -19.97 -8.07 -0.17
C THR A 494 -20.18 -7.22 1.09
N ALA A 495 -21.08 -6.23 1.05
CA ALA A 495 -21.39 -5.38 2.21
C ALA A 495 -22.59 -5.86 3.06
N GLU A 496 -23.33 -6.87 2.60
CA GLU A 496 -24.58 -7.34 3.23
C GLU A 496 -24.40 -8.49 4.22
N SER A 497 -23.26 -9.20 4.15
CA SER A 497 -22.99 -10.42 4.92
C SER A 497 -22.46 -10.11 6.33
N ALA A 498 -23.21 -10.49 7.36
CA ALA A 498 -22.97 -10.10 8.75
C ALA A 498 -21.54 -10.37 9.27
N ASP A 499 -20.93 -11.49 8.86
CA ASP A 499 -19.62 -11.96 9.32
C ASP A 499 -18.42 -11.18 8.74
N VAL A 500 -18.65 -10.22 7.84
CA VAL A 500 -17.60 -9.39 7.20
C VAL A 500 -16.78 -8.61 8.22
N ILE A 501 -17.44 -7.94 9.17
CA ILE A 501 -16.76 -7.09 10.15
C ILE A 501 -15.89 -7.92 11.11
N PRO A 502 -16.37 -9.01 11.75
CA PRO A 502 -15.51 -9.83 12.61
C PRO A 502 -14.38 -10.54 11.85
N GLU A 503 -14.60 -11.00 10.62
CA GLU A 503 -13.53 -11.63 9.83
C GLU A 503 -12.47 -10.62 9.37
N THR A 504 -12.89 -9.45 8.88
CA THR A 504 -11.98 -8.34 8.57
C THR A 504 -11.17 -7.95 9.80
N MET A 505 -11.81 -7.87 10.97
CA MET A 505 -11.15 -7.58 12.24
C MET A 505 -10.13 -8.67 12.63
N ARG A 506 -10.47 -9.95 12.45
CA ARG A 506 -9.53 -11.08 12.66
C ARG A 506 -8.30 -10.96 11.78
N GLN A 507 -8.48 -10.72 10.48
CA GLN A 507 -7.38 -10.61 9.52
C GLN A 507 -6.49 -9.39 9.80
N ILE A 508 -7.08 -8.22 10.09
CA ILE A 508 -6.34 -7.01 10.44
C ILE A 508 -5.55 -7.20 11.73
N LEU A 509 -6.13 -7.77 12.79
CA LEU A 509 -5.43 -8.04 14.04
C LEU A 509 -4.28 -9.05 13.87
N ALA A 510 -4.50 -10.13 13.12
CA ALA A 510 -3.47 -11.11 12.82
C ALA A 510 -2.30 -10.49 12.04
N ALA A 511 -2.59 -9.72 10.99
CA ALA A 511 -1.57 -9.05 10.18
C ALA A 511 -0.81 -7.98 10.99
N ARG A 512 -1.46 -7.21 11.87
CA ARG A 512 -0.78 -6.29 12.80
C ARG A 512 0.18 -7.02 13.74
N ALA A 513 -0.17 -8.22 14.21
CA ALA A 513 0.72 -9.03 15.04
C ALA A 513 1.92 -9.57 14.24
N ILE A 514 1.68 -10.14 13.05
CA ILE A 514 2.72 -10.67 12.15
C ILE A 514 3.73 -9.58 11.76
N HIS A 515 3.24 -8.40 11.37
CA HIS A 515 4.09 -7.28 10.95
C HIS A 515 4.58 -6.39 12.12
N ASN A 516 4.32 -6.77 13.38
CA ASN A 516 4.73 -6.02 14.58
C ASN A 516 4.29 -4.54 14.58
N ILE A 517 3.08 -4.26 14.10
CA ILE A 517 2.54 -2.91 13.94
C ILE A 517 1.91 -2.44 15.26
N PHE A 518 2.75 -1.96 16.17
CA PHE A 518 2.30 -1.40 17.46
C PHE A 518 1.76 0.03 17.37
N ARG A 519 2.08 0.78 16.30
CA ARG A 519 1.61 2.16 16.10
C ARG A 519 0.13 2.18 15.74
N MET A 520 -0.68 2.87 16.54
CA MET A 520 -2.10 3.12 16.27
C MET A 520 -2.33 4.63 16.18
N THR A 521 -3.18 5.06 15.26
CA THR A 521 -3.50 6.49 15.06
C THR A 521 -4.77 6.83 15.83
N GLU A 522 -4.64 7.59 16.91
CA GLU A 522 -5.77 8.09 17.69
C GLU A 522 -6.51 9.22 16.94
N SER A 523 -7.82 9.27 17.06
CA SER A 523 -8.72 10.22 16.40
C SER A 523 -10.03 10.37 17.19
N HIS A 524 -10.66 11.54 17.08
CA HIS A 524 -12.00 11.75 17.60
C HIS A 524 -13.03 11.40 16.52
N LEU A 525 -13.81 10.34 16.74
CA LEU A 525 -14.96 10.00 15.90
C LEU A 525 -16.18 10.82 16.35
N LEU A 526 -16.58 11.78 15.52
CA LEU A 526 -17.82 12.53 15.71
C LEU A 526 -18.94 11.90 14.88
N VAL A 527 -19.98 11.44 15.55
CA VAL A 527 -21.25 10.96 14.96
C VAL A 527 -22.22 12.14 14.89
N THR A 528 -22.73 12.45 13.69
CA THR A 528 -23.81 13.42 13.45
C THR A 528 -24.95 12.77 12.68
N CYS A 529 -26.10 13.44 12.51
CA CYS A 529 -27.21 12.93 11.69
C CYS A 529 -26.93 12.88 10.18
N ASP A 530 -25.84 13.49 9.70
CA ASP A 530 -25.51 13.56 8.27
C ASP A 530 -24.32 12.67 7.89
N CYS A 531 -23.36 12.53 8.82
CA CYS A 531 -22.06 11.91 8.54
C CYS A 531 -21.31 11.51 9.81
N LEU A 532 -20.37 10.58 9.62
CA LEU A 532 -19.30 10.28 10.57
C LEU A 532 -18.07 11.11 10.17
N LYS A 533 -17.40 11.75 11.14
CA LYS A 533 -16.15 12.50 10.91
C LYS A 533 -15.06 11.93 11.81
N LEU A 534 -13.87 11.67 11.25
CA LEU A 534 -12.65 11.45 12.04
C LEU A 534 -11.89 12.78 12.13
N ILE A 535 -11.74 13.29 13.35
CA ILE A 535 -11.11 14.57 13.66
C ILE A 535 -9.78 14.30 14.38
N ASP A 536 -8.76 15.07 14.01
CA ASP A 536 -7.45 15.06 14.67
C ASP A 536 -7.54 15.63 16.10
N PRO A 537 -7.14 14.89 17.16
CA PRO A 537 -7.20 15.39 18.53
C PRO A 537 -6.25 16.58 18.77
N GLN A 538 -5.16 16.69 18.02
CA GLN A 538 -4.17 17.76 18.17
C GLN A 538 -4.50 19.00 17.34
N THR A 539 -4.88 18.81 16.07
CA THR A 539 -5.10 19.94 15.15
C THR A 539 -6.58 20.35 15.01
N GLN A 540 -7.52 19.54 15.51
CA GLN A 540 -8.97 19.68 15.33
C GLN A 540 -9.44 19.70 13.86
N VAL A 541 -8.56 19.36 12.91
CA VAL A 541 -8.90 19.21 11.50
C VAL A 541 -9.67 17.91 11.28
N THR A 542 -10.76 17.97 10.52
CA THR A 542 -11.46 16.75 10.05
C THR A 542 -10.58 16.06 9.01
N ARG A 543 -10.02 14.89 9.36
CA ARG A 543 -9.15 14.08 8.50
C ARG A 543 -9.94 13.30 7.45
N LEU A 544 -11.08 12.72 7.83
CA LEU A 544 -11.98 12.00 6.94
C LEU A 544 -13.45 12.28 7.30
N ARG A 545 -14.34 12.29 6.29
CA ARG A 545 -15.79 12.45 6.45
C ARG A 545 -16.51 11.39 5.62
N PHE A 546 -17.30 10.56 6.28
CA PHE A 546 -18.06 9.47 5.68
C PHE A 546 -19.57 9.82 5.71
N PRO A 547 -20.26 9.97 4.57
CA PRO A 547 -21.71 10.18 4.54
C PRO A 547 -22.44 9.00 5.19
N LEU A 548 -23.48 9.26 6.01
CA LEU A 548 -24.22 8.17 6.66
C LEU A 548 -24.97 7.27 5.67
N SER A 549 -25.31 7.81 4.49
CA SER A 549 -25.88 7.05 3.36
C SER A 549 -24.91 6.05 2.73
N SER A 550 -23.59 6.25 2.88
CA SER A 550 -22.56 5.31 2.41
C SER A 550 -22.20 4.24 3.44
N VAL A 551 -22.57 4.41 4.71
CA VAL A 551 -22.35 3.38 5.75
C VAL A 551 -23.41 2.29 5.58
N VAL A 552 -23.01 1.05 5.28
CA VAL A 552 -23.95 -0.08 5.19
C VAL A 552 -24.13 -0.74 6.56
N GLN A 553 -23.13 -1.48 7.00
CA GLN A 553 -23.12 -2.22 8.27
C GLN A 553 -22.23 -1.52 9.31
N CYS A 554 -22.55 -1.67 10.60
CA CYS A 554 -21.70 -1.30 11.74
C CYS A 554 -21.86 -2.39 12.82
N SER A 555 -20.77 -2.83 13.45
CA SER A 555 -20.79 -3.88 14.50
C SER A 555 -19.63 -3.75 15.47
N SER A 556 -19.87 -4.10 16.73
CA SER A 556 -18.85 -4.37 17.75
C SER A 556 -18.33 -5.82 17.66
N HIS A 557 -17.22 -6.11 18.34
CA HIS A 557 -16.75 -7.47 18.60
C HIS A 557 -17.43 -8.05 19.86
N GLN A 558 -17.70 -9.36 19.87
CA GLN A 558 -18.43 -10.03 20.96
C GLN A 558 -17.62 -10.04 22.27
N ASP A 559 -16.39 -10.58 22.26
CA ASP A 559 -15.56 -10.65 23.47
C ASP A 559 -14.89 -9.30 23.84
N ASN A 560 -14.16 -8.69 22.89
CA ASN A 560 -13.46 -7.43 23.14
C ASN A 560 -14.36 -6.22 22.88
N LYS A 561 -15.08 -5.79 23.93
CA LYS A 561 -16.01 -4.64 23.91
C LYS A 561 -15.42 -3.32 23.39
N ARG A 562 -14.11 -3.15 23.32
CA ARG A 562 -13.48 -1.94 22.76
C ARG A 562 -13.42 -1.92 21.24
N LEU A 563 -13.52 -3.09 20.59
CA LEU A 563 -13.38 -3.19 19.14
C LEU A 563 -14.72 -3.02 18.44
N PHE A 564 -14.71 -2.24 17.36
CA PHE A 564 -15.83 -2.08 16.46
C PHE A 564 -15.36 -1.78 15.04
N GLY A 565 -16.27 -1.89 14.08
CA GLY A 565 -16.01 -1.51 12.71
C GLY A 565 -17.29 -1.18 11.95
N PHE A 566 -17.12 -0.61 10.76
CA PHE A 566 -18.21 -0.33 9.83
C PHE A 566 -17.77 -0.53 8.38
N VAL A 567 -18.74 -0.80 7.50
CA VAL A 567 -18.54 -1.01 6.06
C VAL A 567 -19.06 0.21 5.31
N LEU A 568 -18.25 0.76 4.41
CA LEU A 568 -18.64 1.82 3.48
C LEU A 568 -18.84 1.24 2.08
N GLN A 569 -19.92 1.64 1.41
CA GLN A 569 -20.17 1.34 0.00
C GLN A 569 -19.85 2.56 -0.87
N SER A 570 -19.07 2.37 -1.92
CA SER A 570 -18.78 3.43 -2.90
C SER A 570 -19.88 3.50 -3.95
N ALA A 571 -20.55 4.65 -4.08
CA ALA A 571 -21.64 4.87 -5.03
C ALA A 571 -21.15 5.08 -6.48
N SER A 572 -20.37 4.12 -7.00
CA SER A 572 -19.89 4.12 -8.38
C SER A 572 -21.00 3.62 -9.32
N GLY A 573 -21.53 4.49 -10.18
CA GLY A 573 -22.69 4.21 -11.04
C GLY A 573 -22.48 3.19 -12.17
N ARG A 574 -21.48 2.31 -12.10
CA ARG A 574 -21.17 1.26 -13.10
C ARG A 574 -20.57 -0.02 -12.51
N GLY A 575 -21.38 -0.79 -11.77
CA GLY A 575 -21.25 -2.25 -11.65
C GLY A 575 -20.03 -2.84 -10.92
N ASP A 576 -19.12 -2.01 -10.38
CA ASP A 576 -17.98 -2.43 -9.57
C ASP A 576 -18.25 -2.01 -8.11
N ASP A 577 -18.97 -2.87 -7.38
CA ASP A 577 -19.63 -2.55 -6.10
C ASP A 577 -18.66 -2.66 -4.90
N ARG A 578 -17.63 -1.80 -4.92
CA ARG A 578 -16.53 -1.81 -3.95
C ARG A 578 -16.95 -1.39 -2.55
N ALA A 579 -16.91 -2.35 -1.63
CA ALA A 579 -17.09 -2.16 -0.20
C ALA A 579 -15.71 -2.03 0.50
N VAL A 580 -15.59 -1.14 1.48
CA VAL A 580 -14.39 -1.04 2.34
C VAL A 580 -14.80 -1.10 3.80
N CYS A 581 -14.23 -2.03 4.55
CA CYS A 581 -14.46 -2.17 5.98
C CYS A 581 -13.34 -1.47 6.77
N TYR A 582 -13.71 -0.67 7.77
CA TYR A 582 -12.81 0.08 8.65
C TYR A 582 -12.94 -0.43 10.09
N ILE A 583 -11.82 -0.75 10.72
CA ILE A 583 -11.73 -1.36 12.05
C ILE A 583 -11.01 -0.42 13.04
N PHE A 584 -11.58 -0.29 14.24
CA PHE A 584 -11.13 0.63 15.29
C PHE A 584 -11.14 -0.01 16.69
N GLU A 585 -10.25 0.45 17.57
CA GLU A 585 -10.39 0.34 19.03
C GLU A 585 -11.00 1.64 19.58
N SER A 586 -11.90 1.58 20.56
CA SER A 586 -12.33 2.76 21.34
C SER A 586 -11.95 2.66 22.81
N ASN A 587 -11.83 3.82 23.46
CA ASN A 587 -11.80 3.89 24.93
C ASN A 587 -13.17 3.58 25.57
N ASN A 588 -14.25 3.62 24.78
CA ASN A 588 -15.63 3.32 25.17
C ASN A 588 -16.05 1.91 24.70
N ASP A 589 -17.19 1.41 25.18
CA ASP A 589 -17.81 0.21 24.59
C ASP A 589 -18.24 0.49 23.14
N GLY A 590 -17.72 -0.27 22.18
CA GLY A 590 -18.01 -0.11 20.75
C GLY A 590 -19.50 -0.28 20.41
N GLU A 591 -20.21 -1.10 21.20
CA GLU A 591 -21.68 -1.26 21.17
C GLU A 591 -22.41 0.11 21.22
N LYS A 592 -21.99 1.02 22.13
CA LYS A 592 -22.57 2.37 22.27
C LYS A 592 -22.30 3.26 21.05
N ILE A 593 -21.22 2.99 20.32
CA ILE A 593 -20.89 3.69 19.07
C ILE A 593 -21.79 3.15 17.95
N CYS A 594 -21.95 1.83 17.85
CA CYS A 594 -22.88 1.19 16.93
C CYS A 594 -24.33 1.68 17.14
N ASP A 595 -24.80 1.73 18.39
CA ASP A 595 -26.11 2.29 18.78
C ASP A 595 -26.25 3.75 18.33
N SER A 596 -25.21 4.57 18.56
CA SER A 596 -25.22 5.99 18.20
C SER A 596 -25.27 6.21 16.68
N VAL A 597 -24.57 5.36 15.90
CA VAL A 597 -24.64 5.36 14.44
C VAL A 597 -26.01 4.85 13.94
N GLY A 598 -26.59 3.84 14.59
CA GLY A 598 -27.93 3.34 14.29
C GLY A 598 -29.02 4.39 14.54
N LEU A 599 -28.96 5.06 15.68
CA LEU A 599 -29.86 6.18 16.03
C LEU A 599 -29.68 7.35 15.05
N ALA A 600 -28.45 7.70 14.68
CA ALA A 600 -28.18 8.74 13.69
C ALA A 600 -28.78 8.39 12.31
N LYS A 601 -28.65 7.14 11.84
CA LYS A 601 -29.33 6.64 10.64
C LYS A 601 -30.84 6.73 10.74
N GLN A 602 -31.43 6.35 11.87
CA GLN A 602 -32.88 6.40 12.07
C GLN A 602 -33.42 7.84 12.03
N ILE A 603 -32.70 8.79 12.64
CA ILE A 603 -33.01 10.23 12.59
C ILE A 603 -32.86 10.76 11.15
N ALA A 604 -31.81 10.38 10.43
CA ALA A 604 -31.58 10.77 9.04
C ALA A 604 -32.73 10.30 8.14
N PHE A 605 -33.09 9.01 8.20
CA PHE A 605 -34.17 8.42 7.43
C PHE A 605 -35.53 9.08 7.73
N HIS A 606 -35.84 9.36 8.99
CA HIS A 606 -37.08 10.04 9.35
C HIS A 606 -37.11 11.50 8.86
N SER A 607 -35.97 12.21 8.94
CA SER A 607 -35.80 13.57 8.40
C SER A 607 -35.95 13.61 6.86
N GLU A 608 -35.47 12.59 6.17
CA GLU A 608 -35.62 12.45 4.72
C GLU A 608 -37.07 12.12 4.31
N MET A 609 -37.75 11.22 5.03
CA MET A 609 -39.18 10.98 4.82
C MET A 609 -40.03 12.24 5.07
N VAL A 610 -39.73 13.02 6.10
CA VAL A 610 -40.42 14.30 6.41
C VAL A 610 -40.11 15.42 5.40
N ARG A 611 -39.13 15.23 4.49
CA ARG A 611 -38.88 16.11 3.34
C ARG A 611 -39.53 15.65 2.04
N LEU A 612 -40.14 14.45 2.02
CA LEU A 612 -40.77 13.84 0.85
C LEU A 612 -42.31 13.84 0.92
N PHE A 613 -42.88 14.38 2.01
CA PHE A 613 -44.31 14.63 2.23
C PHE A 613 -44.57 16.13 2.45
#